data_AF-A0A975TJH7-F1
#
_entry.id   AF-A0A975TJH7-F1
#
_cell.length_a   1.000
_cell.length_b   1.000
_cell.length_c   1.000
_cell.angle_alpha   90.00
_cell.angle_beta   90.00
_cell.angle_gamma   90.00
#
_symmetry.space_group_name_H-M   'P 1'
#
loop_
_entity.id
_entity.type
_entity.pdbx_description
1 polymer ?
#
loop_
_entity_poly.entity_id
_entity_poly.type
_entity_poly.pdbx_seq_one_letter_code
_entity_poly.pdbx_strand_id
1 'polypeptide(L)'
;MDTQPNPTPAQELGHASVADTTAAYGSPLTPEIVSTILRDPDNPLYPSRICVYCDDCGTQFTGEYMVSEEQTSTERLEVARSHMRTQGWQCNEFGDYCPEHKRTEPTACAKCRTAFDPADGRFDGRARYAGTPYCRHCVDRCYESTDAFHVCVICR
;
A
#
# COMPACT_ATOMS: atom_id res chain seq x y z
N MET A 1 64.16 -33.64 -13.56
CA MET A 1 63.09 -34.19 -14.40
C MET A 1 61.82 -33.99 -13.62
N ASP A 2 61.34 -32.75 -13.73
CA ASP A 2 60.18 -32.19 -13.08
C ASP A 2 58.90 -32.70 -13.74
N THR A 3 57.93 -33.10 -12.93
CA THR A 3 56.55 -33.24 -13.38
C THR A 3 55.63 -32.91 -12.20
N GLN A 4 55.26 -31.62 -12.10
CA GLN A 4 54.10 -31.19 -11.32
C GLN A 4 52.82 -31.69 -12.03
N PRO A 5 51.80 -32.16 -11.31
CA PRO A 5 50.46 -32.27 -11.87
C PRO A 5 49.75 -30.91 -11.90
N ASN A 6 49.10 -30.65 -13.03
CA ASN A 6 48.33 -29.47 -13.39
C ASN A 6 47.11 -29.25 -12.45
N PRO A 7 46.70 -28.01 -12.14
CA PRO A 7 45.50 -27.74 -11.38
C PRO A 7 44.23 -27.79 -12.25
N THR A 8 43.19 -28.44 -11.74
CA THR A 8 41.82 -28.37 -12.24
C THR A 8 41.21 -27.01 -11.91
N PRO A 9 40.61 -26.26 -12.86
CA PRO A 9 39.74 -25.15 -12.52
C PRO A 9 38.36 -25.74 -12.17
N ALA A 10 38.06 -25.84 -10.88
CA ALA A 10 36.68 -25.96 -10.44
C ALA A 10 35.97 -24.64 -10.77
N GLN A 11 35.01 -24.72 -11.67
CA GLN A 11 34.10 -23.64 -12.03
C GLN A 11 33.25 -23.29 -10.80
N GLU A 12 33.56 -22.18 -10.14
CA GLU A 12 32.59 -21.51 -9.29
C GLU A 12 31.53 -20.90 -10.21
N LEU A 13 30.38 -21.59 -10.28
CA LEU A 13 29.13 -21.01 -10.73
C LEU A 13 28.81 -19.86 -9.77
N GLY A 14 29.12 -18.64 -10.22
CA GLY A 14 28.56 -17.43 -9.65
C GLY A 14 27.05 -17.55 -9.74
N HIS A 15 26.43 -17.92 -8.62
CA HIS A 15 25.01 -17.69 -8.38
C HIS A 15 24.81 -16.19 -8.52
N ALA A 16 24.24 -15.77 -9.66
CA ALA A 16 23.64 -14.46 -9.76
C ALA A 16 22.55 -14.43 -8.68
N SER A 17 22.88 -13.77 -7.57
CA SER A 17 22.00 -13.56 -6.45
C SER A 17 20.73 -12.91 -6.96
N VAL A 18 19.61 -13.64 -6.90
CA VAL A 18 18.24 -13.15 -7.08
C VAL A 18 17.82 -12.18 -5.95
N ALA A 19 18.76 -11.72 -5.12
CA ALA A 19 18.54 -10.70 -4.12
C ALA A 19 18.97 -9.33 -4.65
N ASP A 20 18.24 -8.79 -5.63
CA ASP A 20 18.15 -7.32 -5.81
C ASP A 20 16.87 -6.85 -6.52
N THR A 21 15.81 -7.67 -6.58
CA THR A 21 14.52 -7.31 -7.21
C THR A 21 13.44 -6.97 -6.18
N THR A 22 13.81 -6.65 -4.94
CA THR A 22 12.88 -6.18 -3.90
C THR A 22 12.95 -4.66 -3.68
N ALA A 23 13.82 -3.93 -4.40
CA ALA A 23 14.14 -2.53 -4.11
C ALA A 23 13.45 -1.46 -5.01
N ALA A 24 12.53 -1.81 -5.92
CA ALA A 24 12.01 -0.81 -6.89
C ALA A 24 10.48 -0.73 -7.07
N TYR A 25 9.66 -1.23 -6.14
CA TYR A 25 8.19 -1.21 -6.27
C TYR A 25 7.54 0.14 -5.90
N GLY A 26 8.10 1.27 -6.36
CA GLY A 26 7.53 2.59 -6.10
C GLY A 26 8.20 3.77 -6.79
N SER A 27 9.33 3.55 -7.47
CA SER A 27 9.99 4.59 -8.25
C SER A 27 9.44 4.61 -9.68
N PRO A 28 9.17 5.79 -10.26
CA PRO A 28 8.78 5.88 -11.67
C PRO A 28 9.89 5.31 -12.56
N LEU A 29 9.53 4.39 -13.45
CA LEU A 29 10.44 3.84 -14.44
C LEU A 29 10.73 4.90 -15.51
N THR A 30 12.00 5.01 -15.93
CA THR A 30 12.33 5.88 -17.07
C THR A 30 11.92 5.22 -18.39
N PRO A 31 11.72 6.00 -19.47
CA PRO A 31 11.40 5.46 -20.79
C PRO A 31 12.43 4.42 -21.29
N GLU A 32 13.71 4.59 -20.97
CA GLU A 32 14.79 3.68 -21.36
C GLU A 32 14.67 2.32 -20.65
N ILE A 33 14.31 2.34 -19.36
CA ILE A 33 14.08 1.13 -18.57
C ILE A 33 12.85 0.39 -19.11
N VAL A 34 11.76 1.11 -19.37
CA VAL A 34 10.54 0.52 -19.97
C VAL A 34 10.86 -0.09 -21.33
N SER A 35 11.58 0.63 -22.20
CA SER A 35 11.97 0.07 -23.51
C SER A 35 12.89 -1.14 -23.38
N THR A 36 13.72 -1.22 -22.34
CA THR A 36 14.57 -2.38 -22.10
C THR A 36 13.73 -3.59 -21.70
N ILE A 37 12.80 -3.40 -20.77
CA ILE A 37 11.86 -4.44 -20.34
C ILE A 37 11.03 -4.97 -21.51
N LEU A 38 10.44 -4.07 -22.32
CA LEU A 38 9.58 -4.46 -23.43
C LEU A 38 10.31 -5.23 -24.56
N ARG A 39 11.64 -5.16 -24.60
CA ARG A 39 12.47 -5.89 -25.59
C ARG A 39 12.97 -7.22 -25.07
N ASP A 40 12.88 -7.45 -23.76
CA ASP A 40 13.31 -8.68 -23.10
C ASP A 40 12.10 -9.61 -22.92
N PRO A 41 11.98 -10.68 -23.74
CA PRO A 41 10.83 -11.58 -23.68
C PRO A 41 10.78 -12.42 -22.41
N ASP A 42 11.90 -12.54 -21.69
CA ASP A 42 11.99 -13.30 -20.44
C ASP A 42 11.72 -12.41 -19.22
N ASN A 43 11.47 -11.10 -19.42
CA ASN A 43 11.17 -10.20 -18.33
C ASN A 43 9.75 -10.45 -17.78
N PRO A 44 9.58 -10.63 -16.45
CA PRO A 44 8.27 -10.91 -15.87
C PRO A 44 7.35 -9.68 -15.85
N LEU A 45 7.86 -8.47 -16.11
CA LEU A 45 7.07 -7.24 -16.11
C LEU A 45 6.45 -6.98 -17.49
N TYR A 46 5.15 -6.72 -17.51
CA TYR A 46 4.40 -6.34 -18.71
C TYR A 46 3.52 -5.13 -18.46
N PRO A 47 3.20 -4.34 -19.51
CA PRO A 47 2.31 -3.21 -19.39
C PRO A 47 0.87 -3.69 -19.18
N SER A 48 0.22 -3.16 -18.14
CA SER A 48 -1.19 -3.39 -17.87
C SER A 48 -1.89 -2.06 -17.63
N ARG A 49 -3.11 -1.96 -18.15
CA ARG A 49 -3.97 -0.80 -17.93
C ARG A 49 -4.85 -1.05 -16.72
N ILE A 50 -4.73 -0.19 -15.72
CA ILE A 50 -5.51 -0.26 -14.49
C ILE A 50 -6.42 0.96 -14.44
N CYS A 51 -7.70 0.70 -14.19
CA CYS A 51 -8.73 1.70 -14.01
C CYS A 51 -9.24 1.64 -12.56
N VAL A 52 -9.22 2.77 -11.88
CA VAL A 52 -9.74 2.92 -10.52
C VAL A 52 -10.85 3.98 -10.54
N TYR A 53 -11.91 3.73 -9.79
CA TYR A 53 -13.04 4.65 -9.66
C TYR A 53 -13.03 5.27 -8.27
N CYS A 54 -13.48 6.51 -8.18
CA CYS A 54 -13.78 7.13 -6.89
C CYS A 54 -15.01 6.44 -6.29
N ASP A 55 -14.89 5.96 -5.04
CA ASP A 55 -15.96 5.26 -4.34
C ASP A 55 -17.17 6.16 -4.00
N ASP A 56 -17.00 7.48 -4.07
CA ASP A 56 -18.06 8.46 -3.76
C ASP A 56 -18.80 8.93 -5.02
N CYS A 57 -18.06 9.40 -6.05
CA CYS A 57 -18.66 10.03 -7.23
C CYS A 57 -18.48 9.26 -8.54
N GLY A 58 -17.74 8.15 -8.53
CA GLY A 58 -17.46 7.36 -9.74
C GLY A 58 -16.50 8.01 -10.73
N THR A 59 -15.85 9.13 -10.39
CA THR A 59 -14.78 9.71 -11.21
C THR A 59 -13.70 8.65 -11.48
N GLN A 60 -13.22 8.59 -12.73
CA GLN A 60 -12.28 7.58 -13.16
C GLN A 60 -10.84 8.11 -13.14
N PHE A 61 -9.91 7.26 -12.70
CA PHE A 61 -8.48 7.38 -12.98
C PHE A 61 -8.06 6.15 -13.80
N THR A 62 -7.40 6.36 -14.94
CA THR A 62 -6.85 5.25 -15.74
C THR A 62 -5.39 5.53 -16.05
N GLY A 63 -4.55 4.52 -15.82
CA GLY A 63 -3.12 4.57 -16.11
C GLY A 63 -2.60 3.26 -16.67
N GLU A 64 -1.41 3.32 -17.26
CA GLU A 64 -0.64 2.17 -17.70
C GLU A 64 0.53 1.95 -16.74
N TYR A 65 0.72 0.71 -16.32
CA TYR A 65 1.67 0.33 -15.28
C TYR A 65 2.40 -0.94 -15.67
N MET A 66 3.69 -1.02 -15.34
CA MET A 66 4.44 -2.27 -15.45
C MET A 66 4.13 -3.13 -14.22
N VAL A 67 3.60 -4.33 -14.44
CA VAL A 67 3.21 -5.29 -13.39
C VAL A 67 3.71 -6.69 -13.73
N SER A 68 3.81 -7.58 -12.74
CA SER A 68 4.18 -8.98 -12.91
C SER A 68 2.97 -9.91 -12.76
N GLU A 69 3.04 -11.09 -13.39
CA GLU A 69 2.03 -12.15 -13.22
C GLU A 69 1.99 -12.69 -11.80
N GLU A 70 3.13 -12.67 -11.11
CA GLU A 70 3.27 -13.14 -9.73
C GLU A 70 2.59 -12.21 -8.72
N GLN A 71 2.35 -10.95 -9.09
CA GLN A 71 1.63 -10.01 -8.24
C GLN A 71 0.15 -10.38 -8.16
N THR A 72 -0.37 -10.37 -6.93
CA THR A 72 -1.79 -10.42 -6.64
C THR A 72 -2.52 -9.20 -7.20
N SER A 73 -3.85 -9.28 -7.32
CA SER A 73 -4.67 -8.14 -7.73
C SER A 73 -4.48 -6.92 -6.81
N THR A 74 -4.33 -7.15 -5.50
CA THR A 74 -4.08 -6.09 -4.51
C THR A 74 -2.74 -5.40 -4.74
N GLU A 75 -1.67 -6.16 -5.00
CA GLU A 75 -0.35 -5.58 -5.26
C GLU A 75 -0.34 -4.78 -6.56
N ARG A 76 -0.98 -5.26 -7.61
CA ARG A 76 -1.14 -4.51 -8.88
C ARG A 76 -1.94 -3.23 -8.67
N LEU A 77 -3.02 -3.30 -7.89
CA LEU A 77 -3.81 -2.12 -7.54
C LEU A 77 -2.98 -1.10 -6.74
N GLU A 78 -2.12 -1.55 -5.83
CA GLU A 78 -1.28 -0.67 -5.03
C GLU A 78 -0.26 0.11 -5.88
N VAL A 79 0.25 -0.47 -6.98
CA VAL A 79 1.07 0.27 -7.97
C VAL A 79 0.28 1.46 -8.53
N ALA A 80 -0.99 1.26 -8.90
CA ALA A 80 -1.85 2.34 -9.39
C ALA A 80 -2.13 3.38 -8.29
N ARG A 81 -2.49 2.93 -7.08
CA ARG A 81 -2.77 3.80 -5.92
C ARG A 81 -1.56 4.65 -5.54
N SER A 82 -0.35 4.10 -5.60
CA SER A 82 0.88 4.86 -5.34
C SER A 82 1.02 6.06 -6.29
N HIS A 83 0.81 5.86 -7.60
CA HIS A 83 0.80 6.95 -8.57
C HIS A 83 -0.38 7.92 -8.35
N MET A 84 -1.59 7.41 -8.11
CA MET A 84 -2.76 8.26 -7.88
C MET A 84 -2.58 9.22 -6.70
N ARG A 85 -1.90 8.79 -5.62
CA ARG A 85 -1.59 9.65 -4.47
C ARG A 85 -0.71 10.85 -4.85
N THR A 86 0.21 10.71 -5.81
CA THR A 86 1.01 11.85 -6.29
C THR A 86 0.17 12.86 -7.08
N GLN A 87 -0.97 12.42 -7.61
CA GLN A 87 -1.98 13.23 -8.30
C GLN A 87 -3.08 13.76 -7.35
N GLY A 88 -2.89 13.62 -6.04
CA GLY A 88 -3.79 14.16 -5.01
C GLY A 88 -5.00 13.31 -4.67
N TRP A 89 -5.10 12.08 -5.19
CA TRP A 89 -6.09 11.11 -4.75
C TRP A 89 -5.77 10.61 -3.34
N GLN A 90 -6.81 10.25 -2.59
CA GLN A 90 -6.68 9.53 -1.32
C GLN A 90 -7.00 8.05 -1.58
N CYS A 91 -5.98 7.21 -1.46
CA CYS A 91 -6.11 5.76 -1.62
C CYS A 91 -5.64 5.07 -0.34
N ASN A 92 -6.56 4.44 0.41
CA ASN A 92 -6.26 3.75 1.66
C ASN A 92 -7.15 2.51 1.85
N GLU A 93 -7.10 1.88 3.02
CA GLU A 93 -7.92 0.71 3.35
C GLU A 93 -9.44 0.99 3.36
N PHE A 94 -9.85 2.27 3.43
CA PHE A 94 -11.24 2.71 3.45
C PHE A 94 -11.78 3.09 2.07
N GLY A 95 -10.95 3.03 1.04
CA GLY A 95 -11.36 3.28 -0.34
C GLY A 95 -10.42 4.18 -1.14
N ASP A 96 -10.88 4.48 -2.35
CA ASP A 96 -10.23 5.35 -3.32
C ASP A 96 -11.10 6.59 -3.58
N TYR A 97 -10.58 7.76 -3.23
CA TYR A 97 -11.30 9.04 -3.31
C TYR A 97 -10.55 10.03 -4.20
N CYS A 98 -11.27 10.63 -5.14
CA CYS A 98 -10.70 11.67 -6.00
C CYS A 98 -10.38 12.94 -5.20
N PRO A 99 -9.57 13.87 -5.75
CA PRO A 99 -9.16 15.08 -5.03
C PRO A 99 -10.32 15.94 -4.49
N GLU A 100 -11.50 15.87 -5.12
CA GLU A 100 -12.72 16.58 -4.70
C GLU A 100 -13.44 15.90 -3.53
N HIS A 101 -13.39 14.57 -3.45
CA HIS A 101 -14.11 13.77 -2.45
C HIS A 101 -13.20 13.14 -1.40
N LYS A 102 -11.90 13.46 -1.41
CA LYS A 102 -10.96 13.01 -0.38
C LYS A 102 -11.47 13.44 1.00
N ARG A 103 -11.55 12.49 1.90
CA ARG A 103 -11.99 12.69 3.28
C ARG A 103 -10.84 13.29 4.07
N THR A 104 -11.12 14.38 4.78
CA THR A 104 -10.18 14.88 5.77
C THR A 104 -10.17 13.91 6.94
N GLU A 105 -9.00 13.35 7.25
CA GLU A 105 -8.86 12.48 8.41
C GLU A 105 -9.15 13.27 9.68
N PRO A 106 -10.10 12.82 10.53
CA PRO A 106 -10.38 13.49 11.79
C PRO A 106 -9.13 13.50 12.66
N THR A 107 -8.80 14.68 13.19
CA THR A 107 -7.67 14.90 14.10
C THR A 107 -8.05 14.73 15.58
N ALA A 108 -9.33 14.50 15.86
CA ALA A 108 -9.86 14.31 17.20
C ALA A 108 -11.08 13.38 17.20
N CYS A 109 -11.33 12.75 18.34
CA CYS A 109 -12.50 11.90 18.55
C CYS A 109 -13.79 12.71 18.40
N ALA A 110 -14.72 12.25 17.55
CA ALA A 110 -16.01 12.91 17.34
C ALA A 110 -16.90 12.88 18.59
N LYS A 111 -16.71 11.91 19.51
CA LYS A 111 -17.49 11.79 20.75
C LYS A 111 -16.94 12.62 21.90
N CYS A 112 -15.68 12.45 22.27
CA CYS A 112 -15.08 13.13 23.43
C CYS A 112 -14.24 14.36 23.07
N ARG A 113 -14.03 14.65 21.78
CA ARG A 113 -13.24 15.78 21.25
C ARG A 113 -11.75 15.76 21.60
N THR A 114 -11.26 14.72 22.27
CA THR A 114 -9.83 14.51 22.51
C THR A 114 -9.09 14.37 21.19
N ALA A 115 -8.02 15.14 21.01
CA ALA A 115 -7.12 15.01 19.87
C ALA A 115 -6.52 13.60 19.81
N PHE A 116 -6.44 13.04 18.61
CA PHE A 116 -5.71 11.79 18.42
C PHE A 116 -4.21 12.07 18.54
N ASP A 117 -3.52 11.26 19.32
CA ASP A 117 -2.07 11.24 19.36
C ASP A 117 -1.58 10.11 18.42
N PRO A 118 -0.99 10.43 17.26
CA PRO A 118 -0.50 9.41 16.34
C PRO A 118 0.71 8.64 16.87
N ALA A 119 1.39 9.17 17.91
CA ALA A 119 2.49 8.48 18.59
C ALA A 119 2.00 7.65 19.79
N ASP A 120 0.70 7.71 20.13
CA ASP A 120 0.13 6.91 21.20
C ASP A 120 -0.04 5.44 20.79
N GLY A 121 1.04 4.69 20.94
CA GLY A 121 1.03 3.22 20.89
C GLY A 121 0.69 2.57 22.24
N ARG A 122 0.37 3.34 23.29
CA ARG A 122 0.11 2.79 24.64
C ARG A 122 -1.28 2.17 24.76
N PHE A 123 -2.11 2.32 23.73
CA PHE A 123 -3.49 1.85 23.69
C PHE A 123 -4.32 2.36 24.88
N ASP A 124 -3.95 3.51 25.47
CA ASP A 124 -4.55 4.05 26.69
C ASP A 124 -5.89 4.77 26.43
N GLY A 125 -6.33 4.80 25.18
CA GLY A 125 -7.62 5.33 24.78
C GLY A 125 -7.59 6.59 23.95
N ARG A 126 -6.41 7.19 23.70
CA ARG A 126 -6.26 8.39 22.87
C ARG A 126 -6.00 8.07 21.39
N ALA A 127 -5.51 6.88 21.08
CA ALA A 127 -5.42 6.38 19.72
C ALA A 127 -6.79 6.32 19.00
N ARG A 128 -6.78 6.57 17.69
CA ARG A 128 -7.94 6.41 16.80
C ARG A 128 -8.26 4.92 16.62
N TYR A 129 -9.53 4.55 16.74
CA TYR A 129 -9.96 3.16 16.59
C TYR A 129 -10.21 2.82 15.13
N ALA A 130 -9.41 1.92 14.53
CA ALA A 130 -9.63 1.34 13.20
C ALA A 130 -10.03 2.35 12.10
N GLY A 131 -9.41 3.53 12.09
CA GLY A 131 -9.75 4.64 11.17
C GLY A 131 -11.19 5.17 11.28
N THR A 132 -11.94 4.81 12.31
CA THR A 132 -13.22 5.45 12.64
C THR A 132 -12.99 6.87 13.16
N PRO A 133 -14.00 7.76 13.17
CA PRO A 133 -13.87 9.08 13.78
C PRO A 133 -13.81 9.05 15.32
N TYR A 134 -13.66 7.89 15.96
CA TYR A 134 -13.72 7.72 17.42
C TYR A 134 -12.39 7.20 18.00
N CYS A 135 -12.11 7.56 19.25
CA CYS A 135 -10.97 7.00 19.98
C CYS A 135 -11.32 5.64 20.58
N ARG A 136 -10.29 4.79 20.78
CA ARG A 136 -10.45 3.44 21.31
C ARG A 136 -11.26 3.41 22.62
N HIS A 137 -10.96 4.30 23.56
CA HIS A 137 -11.69 4.33 24.85
C HIS A 137 -13.20 4.62 24.68
N CYS A 138 -13.55 5.49 23.74
CA CYS A 138 -14.95 5.81 23.49
C CYS A 138 -15.71 4.64 22.87
N VAL A 139 -15.04 3.86 22.01
CA VAL A 139 -15.56 2.66 21.36
C VAL A 139 -15.69 1.52 22.38
N ASP A 140 -14.64 1.24 23.14
CA ASP A 140 -14.63 0.24 24.21
C ASP A 140 -15.80 0.51 25.19
N ARG A 141 -16.03 1.76 25.55
CA ARG A 141 -17.18 2.15 26.40
C ARG A 141 -18.56 2.02 25.74
N CYS A 142 -18.70 2.09 24.40
CA CYS A 142 -19.98 1.71 23.72
C CYS A 142 -20.15 0.19 23.85
N TYR A 143 -19.11 -0.61 23.61
CA TYR A 143 -19.19 -2.07 23.67
C TYR A 143 -19.40 -2.63 25.08
N GLU A 144 -18.83 -2.00 26.10
CA GLU A 144 -18.97 -2.42 27.51
C GLU A 144 -20.28 -1.94 28.16
N SER A 145 -21.10 -1.14 27.47
CA SER A 145 -22.36 -0.67 28.01
C SER A 145 -23.32 -1.84 28.25
N THR A 146 -23.70 -2.06 29.51
CA THR A 146 -24.69 -3.08 29.89
C THR A 146 -26.14 -2.61 29.77
N ASP A 147 -26.36 -1.36 29.37
CA ASP A 147 -27.69 -0.82 29.09
C ASP A 147 -28.24 -1.40 27.79
N ALA A 148 -29.34 -2.16 27.90
CA ALA A 148 -30.03 -2.78 26.77
C ALA A 148 -30.60 -1.76 25.76
N PHE A 149 -30.75 -0.50 26.16
CA PHE A 149 -31.22 0.60 25.31
C PHE A 149 -30.11 1.62 25.02
N HIS A 150 -28.85 1.21 25.11
CA HIS A 150 -27.73 2.11 24.84
C HIS A 150 -27.79 2.67 23.42
N VAL A 151 -27.98 3.99 23.33
CA VAL A 151 -27.91 4.74 22.07
C VAL A 151 -26.83 5.80 22.20
N CYS A 152 -25.76 5.68 21.41
CA CYS A 152 -24.77 6.75 21.28
C CYS A 152 -24.31 6.91 19.83
N VAL A 153 -23.57 7.99 19.56
CA VAL A 153 -23.09 8.33 18.21
C VAL A 153 -22.22 7.24 17.56
N ILE A 154 -21.65 6.32 18.34
CA ILE A 154 -20.79 5.23 17.85
C ILE A 154 -21.62 4.05 17.36
N CYS A 155 -22.74 3.77 18.03
CA CYS A 155 -23.56 2.60 17.74
C CYS A 155 -24.68 2.94 16.70
N ARG A 156 -24.56 4.09 16.02
CA ARG A 156 -25.46 4.61 14.97
C ARG A 156 -24.90 4.40 13.58
#